data_AF-F3L569-F1
#
_entry.id   AF-F3L569-F1
#
_cell.length_a   1.000
_cell.length_b   1.000
_cell.length_c   1.000
_cell.angle_alpha   90.00
_cell.angle_beta   90.00
_cell.angle_gamma   90.00
#
_symmetry.space_group_name_H-M   'P 1'
#
loop_
_entity.id
_entity.type
_entity.pdbx_description
1 polymer ?
#
loop_
_entity_poly.entity_id
_entity_poly.type
_entity_poly.pdbx_seq_one_letter_code
_entity_poly.pdbx_strand_id
1 'polypeptide(L)'
;MDAQTLADRVMGDRVFANMLLMGASWQQGGIPLSLEAIHRAIELNGVAVAKNKQAFDLGRLAYADAPAARRLAGDEVAVVVKFHSEPSVDDIVAHREKELIDYQDVSLAKRYSDMVQRVRNAGLNEASVKAVARGYYKLLAVKDEWEVARLYTKPSFRKALADTFDGDMKLTFHFGAWPYGGFNKETGKFTKGEISSSRAMLFFKMMNRFRFLRGTILDPFRYSEERRLGVKLLADYEADIEIALSSNSAELAGEIAELLDLPEQIRGYGHVRERHAQAVNKRRDELRAAILTREVKAA
;
A
#
# COMPACT_ATOMS: atom_id res chain seq x y z
N MET A 1 -14.25 14.39 -8.65
CA MET A 1 -13.73 15.42 -7.73
C MET A 1 -12.41 14.92 -7.16
N ASP A 2 -11.35 15.73 -7.21
CA ASP A 2 -10.10 15.43 -6.51
C ASP A 2 -10.20 15.90 -5.06
N ALA A 3 -10.72 15.02 -4.20
CA ALA A 3 -10.98 15.32 -2.80
C ALA A 3 -9.69 15.53 -1.99
N GLN A 4 -8.58 14.88 -2.38
CA GLN A 4 -7.32 15.02 -1.67
C GLN A 4 -6.72 16.40 -1.91
N THR A 5 -6.67 16.86 -3.16
CA THR A 5 -6.17 18.20 -3.48
C THR A 5 -7.06 19.29 -2.88
N LEU A 6 -8.38 19.13 -2.93
CA LEU A 6 -9.31 20.11 -2.36
C LEU A 6 -9.17 20.20 -0.83
N ALA A 7 -9.05 19.07 -0.13
CA ALA A 7 -8.81 19.04 1.31
C ALA A 7 -7.45 19.63 1.70
N ASP A 8 -6.39 19.30 0.95
CA ASP A 8 -5.04 19.86 1.15
C ASP A 8 -5.06 21.40 1.04
N ARG A 9 -5.66 21.92 -0.03
CA ARG A 9 -5.62 23.36 -0.32
C ARG A 9 -6.56 24.21 0.53
N VAL A 10 -7.77 23.72 0.84
CA VAL A 10 -8.78 24.50 1.56
C VAL A 10 -8.73 24.23 3.06
N MET A 11 -8.47 22.99 3.45
CA MET A 11 -8.47 22.56 4.85
C MET A 11 -7.08 22.43 5.45
N GLY A 12 -6.02 22.54 4.63
CA GLY A 12 -4.62 22.42 5.05
C GLY A 12 -4.19 20.99 5.35
N ASP A 13 -5.05 19.99 5.13
CA ASP A 13 -4.74 18.58 5.40
C ASP A 13 -5.60 17.62 4.57
N ARG A 14 -4.94 16.65 3.93
CA ARG A 14 -5.58 15.57 3.15
C ARG A 14 -6.39 14.60 4.00
N VAL A 15 -6.19 14.53 5.31
CA VAL A 15 -6.98 13.71 6.24
C VAL A 15 -8.47 14.01 6.12
N PHE A 16 -8.84 15.23 5.76
CA PHE A 16 -10.23 15.65 5.61
C PHE A 16 -10.89 15.19 4.30
N ALA A 17 -10.14 14.60 3.37
CA ALA A 17 -10.66 14.14 2.07
C ALA A 17 -11.81 13.12 2.21
N ASN A 18 -11.75 12.24 3.22
CA ASN A 18 -12.81 11.26 3.46
C ASN A 18 -14.12 11.92 3.90
N MET A 19 -14.03 12.93 4.76
CA MET A 19 -15.19 13.67 5.26
C MET A 19 -15.80 14.54 4.15
N LEU A 20 -14.94 15.09 3.28
CA LEU A 20 -15.35 15.80 2.08
C LEU A 20 -16.05 14.89 1.08
N LEU A 21 -15.53 13.68 0.83
CA LEU A 21 -16.22 12.68 0.01
C LEU A 21 -17.57 12.29 0.62
N MET A 22 -17.64 12.11 1.94
CA MET A 22 -18.91 11.83 2.64
C MET A 22 -19.93 12.95 2.43
N GLY A 23 -19.51 14.22 2.53
CA GLY A 23 -20.35 15.38 2.25
C GLY A 23 -20.87 15.42 0.82
N ALA A 24 -19.99 15.17 -0.15
CA ALA A 24 -20.37 15.07 -1.55
C ALA A 24 -21.39 13.94 -1.76
N SER A 25 -21.11 12.73 -1.26
CA SER A 25 -21.99 11.56 -1.36
C SER A 25 -23.36 11.77 -0.71
N TRP A 26 -23.42 12.45 0.44
CA TRP A 26 -24.69 12.84 1.05
C TRP A 26 -25.46 13.81 0.16
N GLN A 27 -24.79 14.81 -0.42
CA GLN A 27 -25.41 15.78 -1.31
C GLN A 27 -25.97 15.16 -2.61
N GLN A 28 -25.43 14.01 -3.05
CA GLN A 28 -25.99 13.23 -4.19
C GLN A 28 -27.17 12.34 -3.78
N GLY A 29 -27.55 12.29 -2.50
CA GLY A 29 -28.58 11.40 -1.98
C GLY A 29 -28.12 9.97 -1.68
N GLY A 30 -26.81 9.71 -1.67
CA GLY A 30 -26.26 8.36 -1.42
C GLY A 30 -26.24 7.94 0.06
N ILE A 31 -26.58 8.85 0.98
CA ILE A 31 -26.59 8.60 2.43
C ILE A 31 -27.97 8.98 2.98
N PRO A 32 -28.81 8.02 3.41
CA PRO A 32 -30.20 8.26 3.82
C PRO A 32 -30.29 8.71 5.29
N LEU A 33 -29.56 9.76 5.66
CA LEU A 33 -29.57 10.36 7.00
C LEU A 33 -29.85 11.86 6.88
N SER A 34 -30.43 12.46 7.93
CA SER A 34 -30.57 13.91 7.97
C SER A 34 -29.20 14.58 8.16
N LEU A 35 -29.08 15.82 7.68
CA LEU A 35 -27.88 16.64 7.90
C LEU A 35 -27.54 16.75 9.40
N GLU A 36 -28.58 16.93 10.22
CA GLU A 36 -28.47 17.02 11.68
C GLU A 36 -27.91 15.73 12.29
N ALA A 37 -28.37 14.56 11.82
CA ALA A 37 -27.86 13.27 12.28
C ALA A 37 -26.37 13.08 11.96
N ILE A 38 -25.94 13.52 10.77
CA ILE A 38 -24.52 13.46 10.38
C ILE A 38 -23.68 14.42 11.22
N HIS A 39 -24.13 15.67 11.37
CA HIS A 39 -23.43 16.64 12.22
C HIS A 39 -23.36 16.18 13.68
N ARG A 40 -24.41 15.54 14.19
CA ARG A 40 -24.42 14.94 15.52
C ARG A 40 -23.47 13.76 15.63
N ALA A 41 -23.38 12.90 14.61
CA ALA A 41 -22.42 11.80 14.58
C ALA A 41 -20.96 12.31 14.60
N ILE A 42 -20.67 13.41 13.89
CA ILE A 42 -19.36 14.08 13.91
C ILE A 42 -19.05 14.62 15.31
N GLU A 43 -20.03 15.24 15.99
CA GLU A 43 -19.87 15.69 17.38
C GLU A 43 -19.58 14.53 18.35
N LEU A 44 -20.32 13.43 18.21
CA LEU A 44 -20.16 12.25 19.05
C LEU A 44 -18.79 11.57 18.85
N ASN A 45 -18.18 11.69 17.67
CA ASN A 45 -16.82 11.20 17.42
C ASN A 45 -15.75 12.00 18.19
N GLY A 46 -16.01 13.28 18.49
CA GLY A 46 -15.18 14.12 19.36
C GLY A 46 -13.84 14.58 18.80
N VAL A 47 -13.39 14.06 17.64
CA VAL A 47 -12.10 14.42 17.03
C VAL A 47 -12.28 15.54 16.01
N ALA A 48 -11.58 16.66 16.22
CA ALA A 48 -11.53 17.80 15.29
C ALA A 48 -12.91 18.21 14.74
N VAL A 49 -13.93 18.22 15.61
CA VAL A 49 -15.37 18.33 15.25
C VAL A 49 -15.64 19.48 14.28
N ALA A 50 -15.09 20.67 14.56
CA ALA A 50 -15.27 21.85 13.71
C ALA A 50 -14.68 21.65 12.29
N LYS A 51 -13.44 21.16 12.19
CA LYS A 51 -12.78 20.89 10.90
C LYS A 51 -13.48 19.78 10.12
N ASN A 52 -13.97 18.74 10.79
CA ASN A 52 -14.72 17.66 10.15
C ASN A 52 -16.09 18.14 9.62
N LYS A 53 -16.81 18.97 10.37
CA LYS A 53 -18.05 19.60 9.84
C LYS A 53 -17.77 20.49 8.64
N GLN A 54 -16.73 21.33 8.72
CA GLN A 54 -16.29 22.17 7.60
C GLN A 54 -15.89 21.34 6.37
N ALA A 55 -15.18 20.23 6.56
CA ALA A 55 -14.82 19.32 5.48
C ALA A 55 -16.05 18.67 4.83
N PHE A 56 -17.03 18.26 5.66
CA PHE A 56 -18.30 17.72 5.18
C PHE A 56 -19.08 18.77 4.37
N ASP A 57 -19.21 19.99 4.88
CA ASP A 57 -19.88 21.10 4.18
C ASP A 57 -19.15 21.52 2.90
N LEU A 58 -17.81 21.51 2.90
CA LEU A 58 -17.01 21.72 1.70
C LEU A 58 -17.26 20.63 0.65
N GLY A 59 -17.46 19.38 1.08
CA GLY A 59 -17.84 18.28 0.21
C GLY A 59 -19.21 18.48 -0.44
N ARG A 60 -20.18 18.94 0.35
CA ARG A 60 -21.52 19.32 -0.15
C ARG A 60 -21.43 20.44 -1.18
N LEU A 61 -20.67 21.49 -0.87
CA LEU A 61 -20.43 22.61 -1.78
C LEU A 61 -19.73 22.14 -3.06
N ALA A 62 -18.71 21.29 -2.97
CA ALA A 62 -17.97 20.83 -4.14
C ALA A 62 -18.80 19.98 -5.11
N TYR A 63 -19.85 19.32 -4.62
CA TYR A 63 -20.83 18.66 -5.47
C TYR A 63 -21.91 19.63 -6.01
N ALA A 64 -22.45 20.49 -5.14
CA ALA A 64 -23.54 21.40 -5.52
C ALA A 64 -23.08 22.58 -6.41
N ASP A 65 -21.86 23.09 -6.19
CA ASP A 65 -21.22 24.19 -6.93
C ASP A 65 -19.70 23.95 -7.00
N ALA A 66 -19.31 23.06 -7.92
CA ALA A 66 -17.90 22.77 -8.18
C ALA A 66 -17.06 24.01 -8.56
N PRO A 67 -17.55 24.99 -9.34
CA PRO A 67 -16.87 26.27 -9.54
C PRO A 67 -16.54 27.02 -8.24
N ALA A 68 -17.48 27.12 -7.29
CA ALA A 68 -17.23 27.77 -6.00
C ALA A 68 -16.16 27.05 -5.17
N ALA A 69 -16.23 25.72 -5.10
CA ALA A 69 -15.22 24.94 -4.40
C ALA A 69 -13.81 25.10 -5.01
N ARG A 70 -13.71 25.20 -6.35
CA ARG A 70 -12.44 25.47 -7.04
C ARG A 70 -11.88 26.86 -6.73
N ARG A 71 -12.74 27.89 -6.67
CA ARG A 71 -12.31 29.23 -6.25
C ARG A 71 -11.74 29.23 -4.83
N LEU A 72 -12.37 28.50 -3.90
CA LEU A 72 -11.86 28.33 -2.54
C LEU A 72 -10.49 27.62 -2.51
N ALA A 73 -10.24 26.71 -3.45
CA ALA A 73 -8.96 26.02 -3.61
C ALA A 73 -7.87 26.85 -4.32
N GLY A 74 -8.15 28.10 -4.69
CA GLY A 74 -7.20 28.99 -5.36
C GLY A 74 -7.00 28.71 -6.86
N ASP A 75 -7.94 28.02 -7.52
CA ASP A 75 -7.81 27.59 -8.93
C ASP A 75 -8.03 28.69 -10.00
N GLU A 76 -8.00 29.98 -9.67
CA GLU A 76 -7.95 31.03 -10.71
C GLU A 76 -6.62 31.05 -11.48
N VAL A 77 -5.58 30.38 -10.95
CA VAL A 77 -4.36 30.09 -11.72
C VAL A 77 -4.54 28.74 -12.40
N ALA A 78 -4.53 28.75 -13.73
CA ALA A 78 -4.70 27.59 -14.60
C ALA A 78 -3.96 26.36 -14.05
N VAL A 79 -4.71 25.44 -13.44
CA VAL A 79 -4.19 24.12 -13.10
C VAL A 79 -3.98 23.42 -14.42
N VAL A 80 -2.71 23.27 -14.81
CA VAL A 80 -2.32 22.25 -15.78
C VAL A 80 -2.79 20.93 -15.19
N VAL A 81 -3.95 20.46 -15.64
CA VAL A 81 -4.40 19.09 -15.41
C VAL A 81 -3.34 18.24 -16.07
N LYS A 82 -2.35 17.78 -15.29
CA LYS A 82 -1.49 16.68 -15.72
C LYS A 82 -2.45 15.53 -15.94
N PHE A 83 -2.76 15.25 -17.20
CA PHE A 83 -3.33 13.96 -17.57
C PHE A 83 -2.40 12.93 -16.93
N HIS A 84 -2.89 12.23 -15.92
CA HIS A 84 -2.20 11.09 -15.36
C HIS A 84 -2.23 10.01 -16.44
N SER A 85 -1.31 10.11 -17.41
CA SER A 85 -0.98 9.01 -18.29
C SER A 85 -0.58 7.84 -17.41
N GLU A 86 -1.01 6.63 -17.78
CA GLU A 86 -0.54 5.44 -17.08
C GLU A 86 0.99 5.46 -17.09
N PRO A 87 1.65 5.30 -15.92
CA PRO A 87 3.10 5.34 -15.87
C PRO A 87 3.65 4.23 -16.77
N SER A 88 4.65 4.59 -17.57
CA SER A 88 5.33 3.63 -18.43
C SER A 88 6.02 2.57 -17.56
N VAL A 89 6.37 1.42 -18.16
CA VAL A 89 7.14 0.41 -17.42
C VAL A 89 8.47 0.99 -16.92
N ASP A 90 9.11 1.86 -17.70
CA ASP A 90 10.38 2.48 -17.31
C ASP A 90 10.19 3.43 -16.11
N ASP A 91 9.08 4.19 -16.07
CA ASP A 91 8.74 5.03 -14.90
C ASP A 91 8.51 4.17 -13.66
N ILE A 92 7.82 3.04 -13.80
CA ILE A 92 7.58 2.09 -12.71
C ILE A 92 8.93 1.56 -12.21
N VAL A 93 9.78 1.04 -13.10
CA VAL A 93 11.07 0.45 -12.73
C VAL A 93 11.97 1.48 -12.04
N ALA A 94 12.14 2.68 -12.62
CA ALA A 94 12.98 3.72 -12.06
C ALA A 94 12.48 4.20 -10.69
N HIS A 95 11.17 4.23 -10.46
CA HIS A 95 10.60 4.54 -9.16
C HIS A 95 10.87 3.41 -8.15
N ARG A 96 10.62 2.15 -8.53
CA ARG A 96 10.78 0.99 -7.64
C ARG A 96 12.24 0.72 -7.28
N GLU A 97 13.19 0.92 -8.19
CA GLU A 97 14.62 0.81 -7.89
C GLU A 97 15.02 1.75 -6.76
N LYS A 98 14.62 3.02 -6.83
CA LYS A 98 14.88 4.01 -5.77
C LYS A 98 14.29 3.54 -4.44
N GLU A 99 13.05 3.06 -4.46
CA GLU A 99 12.39 2.55 -3.25
C GLU A 99 13.08 1.31 -2.69
N LEU A 100 13.58 0.40 -3.53
CA LEU A 100 14.28 -0.81 -3.10
C LEU A 100 15.66 -0.53 -2.50
N ILE A 101 16.40 0.45 -3.05
CA ILE A 101 17.66 0.93 -2.44
C ILE A 101 17.37 1.48 -1.04
N ASP A 102 16.35 2.32 -0.96
CA ASP A 102 15.86 2.92 0.27
C ASP A 102 15.37 1.88 1.28
N TYR A 103 14.73 0.82 0.80
CA TYR A 103 14.18 -0.27 1.58
C TYR A 103 15.30 -1.15 2.13
N GLN A 104 16.24 -1.60 1.29
CA GLN A 104 17.34 -2.49 1.66
C GLN A 104 18.69 -1.99 1.14
N ASP A 105 18.98 -2.19 -0.14
CA ASP A 105 20.27 -1.89 -0.77
C ASP A 105 20.19 -1.92 -2.31
N VAL A 106 21.32 -1.57 -2.95
CA VAL A 106 21.48 -1.57 -4.42
C VAL A 106 21.38 -2.98 -5.02
N SER A 107 21.79 -4.01 -4.28
CA SER A 107 21.73 -5.39 -4.77
C SER A 107 20.29 -5.86 -4.94
N LEU A 108 19.39 -5.49 -4.01
CA LEU A 108 17.97 -5.80 -4.12
C LEU A 108 17.31 -5.05 -5.29
N ALA A 109 17.63 -3.78 -5.47
CA ALA A 109 17.15 -3.00 -6.61
C ALA A 109 17.61 -3.61 -7.94
N LYS A 110 18.87 -4.04 -8.02
CA LYS A 110 19.41 -4.73 -9.19
C LYS A 110 18.72 -6.07 -9.47
N ARG A 111 18.48 -6.89 -8.44
CA ARG A 111 17.71 -8.14 -8.58
C ARG A 111 16.33 -7.88 -9.20
N TYR A 112 15.67 -6.83 -8.76
CA TYR A 112 14.38 -6.42 -9.31
C TYR A 112 14.48 -5.99 -10.78
N SER A 113 15.41 -5.07 -11.10
CA SER A 113 15.57 -4.54 -12.46
C SER A 113 15.98 -5.63 -13.45
N ASP A 114 16.89 -6.53 -13.06
CA ASP A 114 17.39 -7.63 -13.89
C ASP A 114 16.23 -8.61 -14.23
N MET A 115 15.33 -8.89 -13.28
CA MET A 115 14.16 -9.74 -13.52
C MET A 115 13.18 -9.09 -14.50
N VAL A 116 12.84 -7.81 -14.31
CA VAL A 116 11.93 -7.10 -15.23
C VAL A 116 12.53 -7.02 -16.63
N GLN A 117 13.82 -6.75 -16.74
CA GLN A 117 14.52 -6.71 -18.02
C GLN A 117 14.58 -8.09 -18.69
N ARG A 118 14.77 -9.16 -17.92
CA ARG A 118 14.73 -10.54 -18.44
C ARG A 118 13.37 -10.86 -19.06
N VAL A 119 12.27 -10.50 -18.39
CA VAL A 119 10.91 -10.70 -18.91
C VAL A 119 10.66 -9.87 -20.17
N ARG A 120 11.14 -8.63 -20.21
CA ARG A 120 11.07 -7.77 -21.41
C ARG A 120 11.86 -8.37 -22.58
N ASN A 121 13.09 -8.82 -22.34
CA ASN A 121 13.96 -9.40 -23.38
C ASN A 121 13.43 -10.72 -23.93
N ALA A 122 12.66 -11.47 -23.15
CA ALA A 122 12.00 -12.69 -23.60
C ALA A 122 10.81 -12.42 -24.54
N GLY A 123 10.41 -11.15 -24.73
CA GLY A 123 9.36 -10.77 -25.67
C GLY A 123 7.95 -11.02 -25.15
N LEU A 124 7.75 -11.08 -23.82
CA LEU A 124 6.39 -11.11 -23.26
C LEU A 124 5.67 -9.79 -23.57
N ASN A 125 4.34 -9.86 -23.64
CA ASN A 125 3.52 -8.69 -23.93
C ASN A 125 3.66 -7.60 -22.83
N GLU A 126 3.28 -6.37 -23.16
CA GLU A 126 3.42 -5.23 -22.24
C GLU A 126 2.64 -5.43 -20.93
N ALA A 127 1.50 -6.12 -20.97
CA ALA A 127 0.69 -6.42 -19.80
C ALA A 127 1.44 -7.32 -18.80
N SER A 128 2.07 -8.39 -19.26
CA SER A 128 2.91 -9.28 -18.45
C SER A 128 4.12 -8.57 -17.87
N VAL A 129 4.79 -7.72 -18.66
CA VAL A 129 5.93 -6.93 -18.17
C VAL A 129 5.49 -5.97 -17.06
N LYS A 130 4.36 -5.26 -17.23
CA LYS A 130 3.77 -4.40 -16.19
C LYS A 130 3.37 -5.18 -14.94
N ALA A 131 2.78 -6.37 -15.12
CA ALA A 131 2.40 -7.25 -14.02
C ALA A 131 3.62 -7.66 -13.20
N VAL A 132 4.72 -8.08 -13.83
CA VAL A 132 5.99 -8.41 -13.15
C VAL A 132 6.58 -7.19 -12.46
N ALA A 133 6.61 -6.04 -13.12
CA ALA A 133 7.15 -4.81 -12.53
C ALA A 133 6.41 -4.41 -11.23
N ARG A 134 5.09 -4.68 -11.14
CA ARG A 134 4.27 -4.42 -9.95
C ARG A 134 4.38 -5.55 -8.91
N GLY A 135 4.10 -6.78 -9.33
CA GLY A 135 4.02 -7.96 -8.49
C GLY A 135 5.36 -8.34 -7.86
N TYR A 136 6.44 -8.30 -8.63
CA TYR A 136 7.76 -8.66 -8.11
C TYR A 136 8.23 -7.66 -7.05
N TYR A 137 8.07 -6.35 -7.31
CA TYR A 137 8.34 -5.32 -6.32
C TYR A 137 7.53 -5.55 -5.03
N LYS A 138 6.22 -5.81 -5.16
CA LYS A 138 5.32 -6.04 -4.01
C LYS A 138 5.77 -7.21 -3.13
N LEU A 139 6.30 -8.27 -3.73
CA LEU A 139 6.78 -9.46 -3.00
C LEU A 139 8.20 -9.28 -2.45
N LEU A 140 9.04 -8.44 -3.07
CA LEU A 140 10.37 -8.09 -2.56
C LEU A 140 10.31 -7.09 -1.40
N ALA A 141 9.48 -6.04 -1.54
CA ALA A 141 9.35 -4.93 -0.61
C ALA A 141 8.14 -5.10 0.32
N VAL A 142 8.11 -6.22 1.06
CA VAL A 142 7.06 -6.46 2.06
C VAL A 142 7.19 -5.42 3.18
N LYS A 143 6.06 -4.84 3.60
CA LYS A 143 6.03 -3.93 4.74
C LYS A 143 6.22 -4.70 6.06
N ASP A 144 7.46 -5.02 6.36
CA ASP A 144 7.92 -5.73 7.55
C ASP A 144 8.31 -4.78 8.70
N GLU A 145 8.72 -5.34 9.83
CA GLU A 145 9.08 -4.60 11.04
C GLU A 145 10.24 -3.62 10.79
N TRP A 146 11.19 -4.01 9.96
CA TRP A 146 12.31 -3.17 9.55
C TRP A 146 11.85 -1.96 8.74
N GLU A 147 10.91 -2.15 7.80
CA GLU A 147 10.38 -1.06 6.98
C GLU A 147 9.51 -0.12 7.81
N VAL A 148 8.73 -0.66 8.73
CA VAL A 148 7.97 0.14 9.70
C VAL A 148 8.92 1.07 10.48
N ALA A 149 10.02 0.53 11.01
CA ALA A 149 11.03 1.33 11.72
C ALA A 149 11.66 2.41 10.84
N ARG A 150 11.97 2.09 9.57
CA ARG A 150 12.49 3.06 8.60
C ARG A 150 11.50 4.18 8.35
N LEU A 151 10.23 3.87 8.11
CA LEU A 151 9.19 4.86 7.82
C LEU A 151 8.96 5.82 9.00
N TYR A 152 8.92 5.31 10.23
CA TYR A 152 8.80 6.16 11.43
C TYR A 152 10.01 7.05 11.67
N THR A 153 11.19 6.67 11.18
CA THR A 153 12.43 7.45 11.33
C THR A 153 12.68 8.44 10.20
N LYS A 154 11.82 8.49 9.17
CA LYS A 154 11.94 9.48 8.08
C LYS A 154 11.69 10.91 8.59
N PRO A 155 12.46 11.91 8.12
CA PRO A 155 12.17 13.32 8.41
C PRO A 155 10.77 13.75 7.98
N SER A 156 10.28 13.20 6.87
CA SER A 156 8.93 13.47 6.36
C SER A 156 7.82 13.06 7.31
N PHE A 157 8.01 12.00 8.10
CA PHE A 157 7.03 11.59 9.11
C PHE A 157 6.92 12.62 10.22
N ARG A 158 8.06 13.10 10.74
CA ARG A 158 8.07 14.15 11.77
C ARG A 158 7.50 15.46 11.25
N LYS A 159 7.81 15.83 10.01
CA LYS A 159 7.22 17.01 9.37
C LYS A 159 5.71 16.88 9.24
N ALA A 160 5.20 15.75 8.71
CA ALA A 160 3.77 15.51 8.61
C ALA A 160 3.05 15.58 9.96
N LEU A 161 3.65 15.09 11.05
CA LEU A 161 3.07 15.25 12.39
C LEU A 161 2.98 16.71 12.83
N ALA A 162 4.04 17.50 12.62
CA ALA A 162 4.06 18.91 12.98
C ALA A 162 3.12 19.75 12.13
N ASP A 163 2.93 19.39 10.86
CA ASP A 163 2.04 20.09 9.94
C ASP A 163 0.55 19.78 10.25
N THR A 164 0.23 18.55 10.66
CA THR A 164 -1.17 18.13 10.94
C THR A 164 -1.67 18.55 12.32
N PHE A 165 -0.80 18.60 13.34
CA PHE A 165 -1.21 18.75 14.73
C PHE A 165 -0.51 19.92 15.42
N ASP A 166 -1.30 20.80 16.04
CA ASP A 166 -0.80 21.92 16.84
C ASP A 166 -0.48 21.50 18.29
N GLY A 167 0.54 22.12 18.90
CA GLY A 167 0.87 21.99 20.33
C GLY A 167 1.85 20.87 20.70
N ASP A 168 2.02 20.63 22.01
CA ASP A 168 2.92 19.60 22.55
C ASP A 168 2.35 18.19 22.34
N MET A 169 2.73 17.56 21.23
CA MET A 169 2.26 16.22 20.87
C MET A 169 2.93 15.13 21.70
N LYS A 170 2.11 14.28 22.35
CA LYS A 170 2.56 13.03 22.97
C LYS A 170 2.12 11.83 22.15
N LEU A 171 3.07 11.21 21.44
CA LEU A 171 2.82 9.95 20.74
C LEU A 171 2.87 8.78 21.73
N THR A 172 1.88 7.90 21.64
CA THR A 172 1.88 6.59 22.31
C THR A 172 1.80 5.52 21.23
N PHE A 173 2.74 4.58 21.28
CA PHE A 173 2.80 3.47 20.33
C PHE A 173 2.24 2.21 20.99
N HIS A 174 1.45 1.45 20.24
CA HIS A 174 0.89 0.18 20.70
C HIS A 174 1.53 -0.98 19.95
N PHE A 175 2.39 -1.74 20.62
CA PHE A 175 3.07 -2.89 20.02
C PHE A 175 2.36 -4.19 20.41
N GLY A 176 2.03 -5.00 19.41
CA GLY A 176 1.45 -6.33 19.58
C GLY A 176 2.49 -7.46 19.68
N ALA A 177 3.77 -7.12 19.72
CA ALA A 177 4.88 -8.07 19.77
C ALA A 177 5.52 -8.11 21.16
N TRP A 178 6.10 -9.26 21.49
CA TRP A 178 6.90 -9.43 22.72
C TRP A 178 8.01 -8.37 22.77
N PRO A 179 8.31 -7.78 23.94
CA PRO A 179 7.77 -8.06 25.27
C PRO A 179 6.50 -7.30 25.65
N TYR A 180 5.92 -6.51 24.74
CA TYR A 180 4.86 -5.54 25.08
C TYR A 180 3.45 -6.06 24.79
N GLY A 181 3.30 -6.89 23.77
CA GLY A 181 2.04 -7.49 23.39
C GLY A 181 2.21 -8.92 22.90
N GLY A 182 1.10 -9.57 22.61
CA GLY A 182 1.12 -10.94 22.11
C GLY A 182 -0.24 -11.59 22.17
N PHE A 183 -0.28 -12.87 21.84
CA PHE A 183 -1.48 -13.67 21.99
C PHE A 183 -1.67 -14.07 23.46
N ASN A 184 -2.74 -13.59 24.09
CA ASN A 184 -3.11 -14.02 25.42
C ASN A 184 -3.86 -15.36 25.30
N LYS A 185 -3.24 -16.44 25.78
CA LYS A 185 -3.77 -17.81 25.71
C LYS A 185 -5.05 -18.02 26.53
N GLU A 186 -5.25 -17.24 27.58
CA GLU A 186 -6.41 -17.38 28.48
C GLU A 186 -7.66 -16.72 27.88
N THR A 187 -7.48 -15.56 27.24
CA THR A 187 -8.59 -14.79 26.64
C THR A 187 -8.80 -15.08 25.15
N GLY A 188 -7.86 -15.78 24.51
CA GLY A 188 -7.87 -16.05 23.07
C GLY A 188 -7.71 -14.79 22.20
N LYS A 189 -7.25 -13.67 22.77
CA LYS A 189 -7.17 -12.36 22.10
C LYS A 189 -5.74 -11.86 22.04
N PHE A 190 -5.43 -11.10 20.99
CA PHE A 190 -4.17 -10.36 20.91
C PHE A 190 -4.22 -9.10 21.77
N THR A 191 -3.25 -8.92 22.65
CA THR A 191 -3.06 -7.70 23.43
C THR A 191 -1.95 -6.85 22.83
N LYS A 192 -2.09 -5.52 22.92
CA LYS A 192 -1.06 -4.56 22.52
C LYS A 192 -0.64 -3.74 23.72
N GLY A 193 0.65 -3.74 24.03
CA GLY A 193 1.21 -2.94 25.10
C GLY A 193 1.58 -1.54 24.63
N GLU A 194 1.44 -0.59 25.54
CA GLU A 194 1.80 0.81 25.31
C GLU A 194 3.30 1.05 25.50
N ILE A 195 3.87 1.86 24.61
CA ILE A 195 5.24 2.32 24.66
C ILE A 195 5.26 3.83 24.42
N SER A 196 6.00 4.53 25.28
CA SER A 196 6.20 5.97 25.13
C SER A 196 6.90 6.33 23.82
N SER A 197 6.59 7.52 23.28
CA SER A 197 7.23 8.06 22.07
C SER A 197 8.75 7.93 22.08
N SER A 198 9.41 8.38 23.15
CA SER A 198 10.87 8.41 23.22
C SER A 198 11.50 7.02 23.11
N ARG A 199 10.92 6.02 23.80
CA ARG A 199 11.44 4.64 23.77
C ARG A 199 11.16 3.97 22.42
N ALA A 200 9.96 4.13 21.88
CA ALA A 200 9.59 3.56 20.58
C ALA A 200 10.45 4.15 19.45
N MET A 201 10.64 5.47 19.43
CA MET A 201 11.46 6.14 18.41
C MET A 201 12.94 5.78 18.52
N LEU A 202 13.47 5.60 19.73
CA LEU A 202 14.84 5.09 19.93
C LEU A 202 14.98 3.67 19.35
N PHE A 203 14.02 2.79 19.62
CA PHE A 203 13.99 1.44 19.08
C PHE A 203 13.92 1.44 17.55
N PHE A 204 13.03 2.23 16.94
CA PHE A 204 12.95 2.36 15.49
C PHE A 204 14.25 2.89 14.88
N LYS A 205 14.92 3.86 15.53
CA LYS A 205 16.22 4.37 15.06
C LYS A 205 17.30 3.29 15.07
N MET A 206 17.35 2.48 16.12
CA MET A 206 18.26 1.33 16.19
C MET A 206 17.96 0.31 15.10
N MET A 207 16.69 -0.10 14.97
CA MET A 207 16.27 -1.04 13.94
C MET A 207 16.61 -0.55 12.53
N ASN A 208 16.35 0.72 12.23
CA ASN A 208 16.66 1.28 10.92
C ASN A 208 18.18 1.23 10.61
N ARG A 209 19.04 1.43 11.63
CA ARG A 209 20.50 1.29 11.46
C ARG A 209 20.94 -0.15 11.22
N PHE A 210 20.25 -1.11 11.82
CA PHE A 210 20.52 -2.55 11.67
C PHE A 210 19.64 -3.24 10.61
N ARG A 211 18.96 -2.49 9.74
CA ARG A 211 18.10 -3.04 8.68
C ARG A 211 18.81 -4.02 7.74
N PHE A 212 20.14 -3.94 7.63
CA PHE A 212 20.94 -4.90 6.87
C PHE A 212 20.84 -6.33 7.40
N LEU A 213 20.40 -6.53 8.65
CA LEU A 213 20.13 -7.84 9.21
C LEU A 213 18.89 -8.51 8.61
N ARG A 214 17.99 -7.75 7.95
CA ARG A 214 16.77 -8.28 7.33
C ARG A 214 17.06 -9.49 6.46
N GLY A 215 16.35 -10.59 6.70
CA GLY A 215 16.47 -11.83 5.93
C GLY A 215 17.75 -12.64 6.18
N THR A 216 18.67 -12.16 7.02
CA THR A 216 19.88 -12.90 7.40
C THR A 216 19.58 -13.93 8.51
N ILE A 217 20.56 -14.77 8.84
CA ILE A 217 20.43 -15.70 9.97
C ILE A 217 20.26 -15.00 11.32
N LEU A 218 20.71 -13.75 11.42
CA LEU A 218 20.67 -12.90 12.61
C LEU A 218 19.39 -12.05 12.69
N ASP A 219 18.49 -12.16 11.71
CA ASP A 219 17.22 -11.44 11.72
C ASP A 219 16.31 -12.00 12.84
N PRO A 220 15.96 -11.22 13.88
CA PRO A 220 15.10 -11.69 14.96
C PRO A 220 13.67 -11.97 14.49
N PHE A 221 13.24 -11.43 13.35
CA PHE A 221 11.88 -11.62 12.80
C PHE A 221 11.80 -12.77 11.79
N ARG A 222 12.90 -13.47 11.51
CA ARG A 222 12.96 -14.48 10.43
C ARG A 222 12.00 -15.65 10.58
N TYR A 223 11.61 -15.97 11.81
CA TYR A 223 10.77 -17.13 12.12
C TYR A 223 9.28 -16.79 12.25
N SER A 224 8.87 -15.55 11.96
CA SER A 224 7.44 -15.20 11.95
C SER A 224 6.71 -15.91 10.82
N GLU A 225 5.44 -16.24 11.05
CA GLU A 225 4.57 -16.83 10.02
C GLU A 225 4.43 -15.93 8.80
N GLU A 226 4.38 -14.60 9.01
CA GLU A 226 4.41 -13.60 7.93
C GLU A 226 5.66 -13.70 7.08
N ARG A 227 6.84 -13.88 7.70
CA ARG A 227 8.09 -13.98 6.97
C ARG A 227 8.17 -15.28 6.19
N ARG A 228 7.74 -16.40 6.78
CA ARG A 228 7.67 -17.71 6.11
C ARG A 228 6.74 -17.66 4.90
N LEU A 229 5.54 -17.09 5.06
CA LEU A 229 4.60 -16.89 3.97
C LEU A 229 5.19 -15.98 2.87
N GLY A 230 5.83 -14.87 3.25
CA GLY A 230 6.46 -13.97 2.30
C GLY A 230 7.56 -14.62 1.46
N VAL A 231 8.43 -15.43 2.08
CA VAL A 231 9.48 -16.19 1.38
C VAL A 231 8.87 -17.20 0.43
N LYS A 232 7.84 -17.93 0.86
CA LYS A 232 7.12 -18.88 0.01
C LYS A 232 6.49 -18.19 -1.20
N LEU A 233 5.74 -17.11 -0.98
CA LEU A 233 5.08 -16.35 -2.05
C LEU A 233 6.07 -15.81 -3.09
N LEU A 234 7.23 -15.31 -2.64
CA LEU A 234 8.28 -14.85 -3.55
C LEU A 234 8.82 -16.00 -4.40
N ALA A 235 9.13 -17.15 -3.79
CA ALA A 235 9.63 -18.31 -4.51
C ALA A 235 8.59 -18.89 -5.50
N ASP A 236 7.33 -18.97 -5.07
CA ASP A 236 6.21 -19.42 -5.91
C ASP A 236 6.04 -18.51 -7.14
N TYR A 237 6.18 -17.19 -6.94
CA TYR A 237 6.06 -16.21 -8.02
C TYR A 237 7.27 -16.22 -8.97
N GLU A 238 8.49 -16.41 -8.45
CA GLU A 238 9.67 -16.59 -9.31
C GLU A 238 9.52 -17.84 -10.19
N ALA A 239 8.96 -18.93 -9.65
CA ALA A 239 8.64 -20.12 -10.43
C ALA A 239 7.52 -19.88 -11.46
N ASP A 240 6.57 -18.98 -11.20
CA ASP A 240 5.55 -18.57 -12.17
C ASP A 240 6.15 -17.75 -13.32
N ILE A 241 7.10 -16.87 -13.01
CA ILE A 241 7.86 -16.13 -14.02
C ILE A 241 8.63 -17.10 -14.92
N GLU A 242 9.27 -18.14 -14.38
CA GLU A 242 9.96 -19.14 -15.21
C GLU A 242 9.02 -19.87 -16.17
N ILE A 243 7.80 -20.24 -15.72
CA ILE A 243 6.78 -20.83 -16.61
C ILE A 243 6.36 -19.85 -17.70
N ALA A 244 6.11 -18.59 -17.32
CA ALA A 244 5.75 -17.55 -18.28
C ALA A 244 6.84 -17.34 -19.36
N LEU A 245 8.12 -17.46 -18.97
CA LEU A 245 9.25 -17.36 -19.87
C LEU A 245 9.38 -18.58 -20.80
N SER A 246 9.14 -19.80 -20.32
CA SER A 246 9.20 -21.02 -21.14
C SER A 246 8.02 -21.15 -22.10
N SER A 247 6.83 -20.72 -21.68
CA SER A 247 5.59 -20.90 -22.42
C SER A 247 5.17 -19.63 -23.19
N ASN A 248 6.10 -18.74 -23.55
CA ASN A 248 5.78 -17.48 -24.20
C ASN A 248 5.21 -17.68 -25.62
N SER A 249 3.88 -17.58 -25.75
CA SER A 249 3.16 -17.65 -27.02
C SER A 249 2.02 -16.62 -27.07
N ALA A 250 1.59 -16.25 -28.28
CA ALA A 250 0.49 -15.30 -28.46
C ALA A 250 -0.85 -15.86 -27.94
N GLU A 251 -1.06 -17.18 -28.04
CA GLU A 251 -2.27 -17.84 -27.55
C GLU A 251 -2.36 -17.89 -26.02
N LEU A 252 -1.22 -17.88 -25.33
CA LEU A 252 -1.12 -17.95 -23.87
C LEU A 252 -0.90 -16.59 -23.21
N ALA A 253 -0.79 -15.53 -24.01
CA ALA A 253 -0.45 -14.19 -23.54
C ALA A 253 -1.45 -13.64 -22.50
N GLY A 254 -2.73 -14.03 -22.60
CA GLY A 254 -3.78 -13.67 -21.64
C GLY A 254 -3.59 -14.38 -20.29
N GLU A 255 -3.49 -15.71 -20.31
CA GLU A 255 -3.29 -16.52 -19.10
C GLU A 255 -1.98 -16.21 -18.40
N ILE A 256 -0.90 -15.95 -19.16
CA ILE A 256 0.39 -15.54 -18.62
C ILE A 256 0.30 -14.17 -17.94
N ALA A 257 -0.34 -13.19 -18.57
CA ALA A 257 -0.54 -11.88 -17.96
C ALA A 257 -1.37 -11.99 -16.67
N GLU A 258 -2.44 -12.80 -16.67
CA GLU A 258 -3.25 -13.04 -15.47
C GLU A 258 -2.45 -13.71 -14.34
N LEU A 259 -1.67 -14.75 -14.67
CA LEU A 259 -0.81 -15.46 -13.70
C LEU A 259 0.17 -14.50 -13.04
N LEU A 260 0.79 -13.62 -13.82
CA LEU A 260 1.79 -12.66 -13.33
C LEU A 260 1.16 -11.50 -12.54
N ASP A 261 -0.13 -11.22 -12.70
CA ASP A 261 -0.86 -10.17 -11.97
C ASP A 261 -1.43 -10.65 -10.62
N LEU A 262 -1.49 -11.97 -10.39
CA LEU A 262 -2.03 -12.56 -9.15
C LEU A 262 -1.51 -11.95 -7.83
N PRO A 263 -0.24 -11.54 -7.68
CA PRO A 263 0.23 -10.91 -6.45
C PRO A 263 -0.58 -9.66 -6.05
N GLU A 264 -1.22 -8.94 -6.98
CA GLU A 264 -2.05 -7.77 -6.70
C GLU A 264 -3.27 -8.09 -5.82
N GLN A 265 -3.75 -9.34 -5.88
CA GLN A 265 -4.89 -9.82 -5.11
C GLN A 265 -4.51 -10.20 -3.67
N ILE A 266 -3.22 -10.36 -3.37
CA ILE A 266 -2.73 -10.66 -2.02
C ILE A 266 -2.63 -9.35 -1.23
N ARG A 267 -3.58 -9.12 -0.32
CA ARG A 267 -3.70 -7.87 0.45
C ARG A 267 -3.80 -8.14 1.96
N GLY A 268 -3.50 -7.11 2.74
CA GLY A 268 -3.58 -7.14 4.20
C GLY A 268 -2.35 -7.77 4.86
N TYR A 269 -2.52 -8.13 6.14
CA TYR A 269 -1.48 -8.67 7.02
C TYR A 269 -2.07 -9.79 7.89
N GLY A 270 -1.21 -10.66 8.40
CA GLY A 270 -1.58 -11.79 9.24
C GLY A 270 -2.50 -12.76 8.52
N HIS A 271 -3.48 -13.26 9.26
CA HIS A 271 -4.53 -14.16 8.77
C HIS A 271 -5.31 -13.61 7.55
N VAL A 272 -5.38 -12.29 7.35
CA VAL A 272 -6.03 -11.70 6.15
C VAL A 272 -5.19 -11.99 4.91
N ARG A 273 -3.88 -11.74 4.99
CA ARG A 273 -2.94 -12.00 3.89
C ARG A 273 -2.88 -13.49 3.58
N GLU A 274 -2.84 -14.33 4.61
CA GLU A 274 -2.86 -15.78 4.47
C GLU A 274 -4.11 -16.26 3.72
N ARG A 275 -5.30 -15.76 4.10
CA ARG A 275 -6.55 -16.08 3.40
C ARG A 275 -6.52 -15.67 1.93
N HIS A 276 -6.03 -14.47 1.63
CA HIS A 276 -5.89 -14.02 0.24
C HIS A 276 -4.88 -14.88 -0.52
N ALA A 277 -3.73 -15.23 0.08
CA ALA A 277 -2.74 -16.11 -0.53
C ALA A 277 -3.32 -17.50 -0.84
N GLN A 278 -4.10 -18.09 0.07
CA GLN A 278 -4.78 -19.36 -0.17
C GLN A 278 -5.81 -19.28 -1.30
N ALA A 279 -6.58 -18.19 -1.38
CA ALA A 279 -7.55 -17.98 -2.45
C ALA A 279 -6.84 -17.82 -3.81
N VAL A 280 -5.77 -17.03 -3.85
CA VAL A 280 -4.95 -16.81 -5.06
C VAL A 280 -4.29 -18.10 -5.53
N ASN A 281 -3.80 -18.95 -4.61
CA ASN A 281 -3.17 -20.21 -4.97
C ASN A 281 -4.09 -21.14 -5.77
N LYS A 282 -5.41 -21.16 -5.49
CA LYS A 282 -6.36 -21.94 -6.30
C LYS A 282 -6.36 -21.47 -7.75
N ARG A 283 -6.46 -20.16 -7.97
CA ARG A 283 -6.46 -19.57 -9.30
C ARG A 283 -5.11 -19.75 -10.00
N ARG A 284 -4.01 -19.65 -9.25
CA ARG A 284 -2.65 -19.92 -9.71
C ARG A 284 -2.51 -21.33 -10.27
N ASP A 285 -3.01 -22.32 -9.54
CA ASP A 285 -2.90 -23.72 -9.96
C ASP A 285 -3.73 -24.00 -11.23
N GLU A 286 -4.93 -23.41 -11.35
CA GLU A 286 -5.74 -23.46 -12.57
C GLU A 286 -5.01 -22.87 -13.78
N LEU A 287 -4.44 -21.67 -13.64
CA LEU A 287 -3.71 -20.99 -14.72
C LEU A 287 -2.45 -21.76 -15.14
N ARG A 288 -1.67 -22.24 -14.16
CA ARG A 288 -0.48 -23.07 -14.44
C ARG A 288 -0.85 -24.34 -15.18
N ALA A 289 -1.90 -25.04 -14.76
CA ALA A 289 -2.37 -26.24 -15.44
C ALA A 289 -2.82 -25.95 -16.88
N ALA A 290 -3.54 -24.84 -17.09
CA ALA A 290 -3.99 -24.42 -18.43
C ALA A 290 -2.81 -24.09 -19.37
N ILE A 291 -1.81 -23.34 -18.88
CA ILE A 291 -0.61 -22.96 -19.63
C ILE A 291 0.18 -24.21 -20.03
N LEU A 292 0.52 -25.06 -19.05
CA LEU A 292 1.34 -26.25 -19.29
C LEU A 292 0.64 -27.28 -20.19
N THR A 293 -0.68 -27.44 -20.07
CA THR A 293 -1.44 -28.38 -20.91
C THR A 293 -1.46 -27.94 -22.37
N ARG A 294 -1.56 -26.63 -22.63
CA ARG A 294 -1.59 -26.08 -23.99
C ARG A 294 -0.21 -26.06 -24.63
N GLU A 295 0.85 -25.84 -23.85
CA GLU A 295 2.23 -25.97 -24.31
C GLU A 295 2.51 -27.39 -24.85
N VAL A 296 2.09 -28.43 -24.12
CA VAL A 296 2.24 -29.84 -24.56
C VAL A 296 1.46 -30.14 -25.85
N LYS A 297 0.36 -29.45 -26.11
CA LYS A 297 -0.42 -29.64 -27.36
C LYS A 297 0.18 -28.89 -28.56
N ALA A 298 1.03 -27.90 -28.31
CA ALA A 298 1.66 -27.08 -29.34
C ALA A 298 3.06 -27.60 -29.76
N ALA A 299 3.69 -28.40 -28.90
CA ALA A 299 4.95 -29.12 -29.17
C ALA A 299 4.73 -30.42 -29.97
#